data_AF-A0A661ZIW7-F1
#
_entry.id   AF-A0A661ZIW7-F1
#
_cell.length_a   1.000
_cell.length_b   1.000
_cell.length_c   1.000
_cell.angle_alpha   90.00
_cell.angle_beta   90.00
_cell.angle_gamma   90.00
#
_symmetry.space_group_name_H-M   'P 1'
#
loop_
_entity.id
_entity.type
_entity.pdbx_description
1 polymer ?
#
loop_
_entity_poly.entity_id
_entity_poly.type
_entity_poly.pdbx_seq_one_letter_code
_entity_poly.pdbx_strand_id
1 'polypeptide(L)'
;MDFYKQKDFGQLISAPFIFFGKEFKPLITGLLVFIGPFILTEYVLTNLFHFQSAESISAQLQNLGNGNFTGTLFIMLLISFFQNVMLYTYISAYIKTLSQEGFGNVEIQQVWSEMKRVYWPNTGGLFLGSIIIVIGLFLIILPGIYLAVALYPLFAIIIFENKGAVQSISRSLELIKGNWWLAFGLLIIMGIILISLVAVLTLFFQNLYAIIATGTSLFVLNSVTNSLLDVLSSVFFISTPIFLYGHLIALNEQPELVNRISEISDAEDITDSEKGETQNEDSGRDRLINDSDTDRFKPKF
;
A
#
# COMPACT_ATOMS: atom_id res chain seq x y z
N MET A 1 15.11 0.79 6.43
CA MET A 1 14.16 1.92 6.41
C MET A 1 12.99 1.44 7.23
N ASP A 2 12.80 1.98 8.43
CA ASP A 2 11.73 1.51 9.30
C ASP A 2 10.40 1.94 8.70
N PHE A 3 9.61 0.97 8.23
CA PHE A 3 8.32 1.21 7.61
C PHE A 3 7.30 1.82 8.59
N TYR A 4 7.49 1.58 9.89
CA TYR A 4 6.59 2.00 10.97
C TYR A 4 7.05 3.24 11.75
N LYS A 5 8.02 4.03 11.26
CA LYS A 5 8.33 5.31 11.92
C LYS A 5 7.32 6.39 11.52
N GLN A 6 6.92 7.23 12.47
CA GLN A 6 6.22 8.48 12.15
C GLN A 6 7.13 9.31 11.25
N LYS A 7 6.66 9.58 10.04
CA LYS A 7 7.37 10.30 8.99
C LYS A 7 6.71 11.67 8.84
N ASP A 8 7.52 12.70 8.70
CA ASP A 8 7.01 13.99 8.25
C ASP A 8 6.36 13.84 6.86
N PHE A 9 5.39 14.68 6.55
CA PHE A 9 4.67 14.62 5.27
C PHE A 9 5.62 14.67 4.04
N GLY A 10 6.71 15.43 4.11
CA GLY A 10 7.74 15.44 3.05
C GLY A 10 8.56 14.14 2.95
N GLN A 11 8.77 13.44 4.07
CA GLN A 11 9.39 12.11 4.09
C GLN A 11 8.46 11.04 3.53
N LEU A 12 7.14 11.19 3.71
CA LEU A 12 6.14 10.33 3.11
C LEU A 12 6.13 10.48 1.58
N ILE A 13 6.25 11.72 1.08
CA ILE A 13 6.34 11.99 -0.35
C ILE A 13 7.64 11.46 -0.95
N SER A 14 8.78 11.61 -0.27
CA SER A 14 10.07 11.12 -0.80
C SER A 14 10.25 9.61 -0.71
N ALA A 15 9.45 8.90 0.11
CA ALA A 15 9.62 7.47 0.35
C ALA A 15 9.54 6.60 -0.92
N PRO A 16 8.54 6.74 -1.82
CA PRO A 16 8.51 6.05 -3.12
C PRO A 16 9.75 6.31 -3.98
N PHE A 17 10.26 7.55 -4.00
CA PHE A 17 11.45 7.91 -4.78
C PHE A 17 12.73 7.31 -4.20
N ILE A 18 12.86 7.27 -2.88
CA ILE A 18 13.99 6.62 -2.19
C ILE A 18 13.97 5.11 -2.45
N PHE A 19 12.79 4.49 -2.35
CA PHE A 19 12.59 3.09 -2.68
C PHE A 19 13.00 2.80 -4.12
N PHE A 20 12.44 3.56 -5.06
CA PHE A 20 12.72 3.41 -6.48
C PHE A 20 14.21 3.62 -6.77
N GLY A 21 14.84 4.65 -6.22
CA GLY A 21 16.26 4.93 -6.45
C GLY A 21 17.21 3.86 -5.89
N LYS A 22 16.88 3.24 -4.75
CA LYS A 22 17.71 2.18 -4.13
C LYS A 22 17.51 0.81 -4.78
N GLU A 23 16.29 0.49 -5.16
CA GLU A 23 15.91 -0.84 -5.66
C GLU A 23 15.59 -0.85 -7.16
N PHE A 24 15.97 0.21 -7.90
CA PHE A 24 15.63 0.38 -9.32
C PHE A 24 15.94 -0.87 -10.16
N LYS A 25 17.20 -1.33 -10.10
CA LYS A 25 17.69 -2.40 -10.97
C LYS A 25 17.04 -3.75 -10.65
N PRO A 26 17.03 -4.25 -9.40
CA PRO A 26 16.39 -5.54 -9.11
C PRO A 26 14.87 -5.49 -9.34
N LEU A 27 14.21 -4.39 -8.96
CA LEU A 27 12.77 -4.21 -9.15
C LEU A 27 12.37 -4.28 -10.62
N ILE A 28 12.97 -3.44 -11.48
CA ILE A 28 12.65 -3.36 -12.91
C ILE A 28 13.04 -4.64 -13.63
N THR A 29 14.16 -5.28 -13.24
CA THR A 29 14.58 -6.54 -13.85
C THR A 29 13.55 -7.65 -13.59
N GLY A 30 13.10 -7.82 -12.34
CA GLY A 30 12.06 -8.80 -12.04
C GLY A 30 10.71 -8.41 -12.68
N LEU A 31 10.36 -7.13 -12.69
CA LEU A 31 9.15 -6.62 -13.35
C LEU A 31 9.13 -7.00 -14.84
N LEU A 32 10.23 -6.76 -15.56
CA LEU A 32 10.35 -7.10 -16.99
C LEU A 32 10.30 -8.61 -17.24
N VAL A 33 10.88 -9.43 -16.35
CA VAL A 33 10.86 -10.89 -16.51
C VAL A 33 9.46 -11.46 -16.30
N PHE A 34 8.74 -11.02 -15.27
CA PHE A 34 7.42 -11.57 -14.93
C PHE A 34 6.28 -10.93 -15.71
N ILE A 35 6.32 -9.62 -15.92
CA ILE A 35 5.22 -8.84 -16.49
C ILE A 35 5.51 -8.47 -17.96
N GLY A 36 6.77 -8.54 -18.41
CA GLY A 36 7.15 -8.25 -19.80
C GLY A 36 6.33 -8.98 -20.87
N PRO A 37 6.11 -10.31 -20.75
CA PRO A 37 5.26 -11.04 -21.71
C PRO A 37 3.82 -10.51 -21.77
N PHE A 38 3.26 -10.05 -20.64
CA PHE A 38 1.90 -9.49 -20.58
C PHE A 38 1.84 -8.11 -21.21
N ILE A 39 2.83 -7.25 -20.94
CA ILE A 39 2.96 -5.93 -21.58
C ILE A 39 3.05 -6.08 -23.10
N LEU A 40 3.84 -7.04 -23.59
CA LEU A 40 3.93 -7.32 -25.03
C LEU A 40 2.60 -7.80 -25.60
N THR A 41 1.87 -8.62 -24.86
CA THR A 41 0.56 -9.14 -25.28
C THR A 41 -0.46 -8.02 -25.37
N GLU A 42 -0.59 -7.19 -24.33
CA GLU A 42 -1.47 -6.01 -24.32
C GLU A 42 -1.09 -5.01 -25.41
N TYR A 43 0.22 -4.77 -25.61
CA TYR A 43 0.72 -3.93 -26.69
C TYR A 43 0.25 -4.44 -28.05
N VAL A 44 0.49 -5.71 -28.37
CA VAL A 44 0.10 -6.30 -29.67
C VAL A 44 -1.42 -6.22 -29.86
N LEU A 45 -2.21 -6.57 -28.84
CA LEU A 45 -3.68 -6.48 -28.89
C LEU A 45 -4.17 -5.06 -29.14
N THR A 46 -3.63 -4.10 -28.40
CA THR A 46 -4.04 -2.69 -28.51
C THR A 46 -3.71 -2.12 -29.88
N ASN A 47 -2.53 -2.45 -30.42
CA ASN A 47 -2.13 -2.00 -31.75
C ASN A 47 -2.95 -2.69 -32.85
N LEU A 48 -3.18 -4.01 -32.76
CA LEU A 48 -4.03 -4.74 -33.71
C LEU A 48 -5.46 -4.18 -33.73
N PHE A 49 -5.99 -3.79 -32.58
CA PHE A 49 -7.29 -3.15 -32.46
C PHE A 49 -7.29 -1.75 -33.10
N HIS A 50 -6.29 -0.91 -32.78
CA HIS A 50 -6.15 0.43 -33.36
C HIS A 50 -5.96 0.41 -34.89
N PHE A 51 -5.22 -0.55 -35.44
CA PHE A 51 -5.07 -0.70 -36.90
C PHE A 51 -6.36 -1.10 -37.60
N GLN A 52 -7.24 -1.86 -36.93
CA GLN A 52 -8.57 -2.19 -37.44
C GLN A 52 -9.53 -1.01 -37.28
N SER A 53 -9.40 -0.25 -36.19
CA SER A 53 -10.20 0.93 -35.90
C SER A 53 -9.51 2.21 -36.37
N ALA A 54 -9.34 2.38 -37.68
CA ALA A 54 -9.03 3.70 -38.28
C ALA A 54 -10.24 4.66 -38.25
N GLU A 55 -11.22 4.34 -37.43
CA GLU A 55 -12.52 4.98 -37.35
C GLU A 55 -12.53 6.07 -36.28
N SER A 56 -13.24 7.16 -36.57
CA SER A 56 -13.52 8.21 -35.58
C SER A 56 -14.22 7.63 -34.34
N ILE A 57 -14.07 8.29 -33.19
CA ILE A 57 -14.70 7.89 -31.91
C ILE A 57 -16.21 7.65 -32.06
N SER A 58 -16.90 8.43 -32.91
CA SER A 58 -18.33 8.24 -33.18
C SER A 58 -18.66 6.92 -33.88
N ALA A 59 -17.81 6.46 -34.80
CA ALA A 59 -17.98 5.19 -35.49
C ALA A 59 -17.63 4.00 -34.57
N GLN A 60 -16.63 4.16 -33.68
CA GLN A 60 -16.36 3.19 -32.62
C GLN A 60 -17.55 3.03 -31.66
N LEU A 61 -18.20 4.14 -31.28
CA LEU A 61 -19.41 4.10 -30.43
C LEU A 61 -20.61 3.45 -31.13
N GLN A 62 -20.78 3.65 -32.44
CA GLN A 62 -21.82 2.94 -33.21
C GLN A 62 -21.53 1.44 -33.31
N ASN A 63 -20.26 1.09 -33.42
CA ASN A 63 -19.80 -0.30 -33.45
C ASN A 63 -19.86 -1.01 -32.08
N LEU A 64 -20.11 -0.32 -30.96
CA LEU A 64 -20.38 -0.97 -29.66
C LEU A 64 -21.59 -1.92 -29.69
N GLY A 65 -22.54 -1.69 -30.62
CA GLY A 65 -23.68 -2.59 -30.85
C GLY A 65 -23.36 -3.80 -31.74
N ASN A 66 -22.16 -3.87 -32.32
CA ASN A 66 -21.70 -4.98 -33.14
C ASN A 66 -21.00 -6.03 -32.27
N GLY A 67 -21.58 -7.24 -32.17
CA GLY A 67 -21.11 -8.27 -31.23
C GLY A 67 -19.63 -8.66 -31.34
N ASN A 68 -19.01 -8.55 -32.52
CA ASN A 68 -17.59 -8.81 -32.72
C ASN A 68 -16.69 -7.73 -32.09
N PHE A 69 -17.13 -6.48 -32.14
CA PHE A 69 -16.43 -5.35 -31.52
C PHE A 69 -16.56 -5.41 -29.99
N THR A 70 -17.77 -5.69 -29.49
CA THR A 70 -18.04 -5.86 -28.06
C THR A 70 -17.23 -7.02 -27.45
N GLY A 71 -17.14 -8.16 -28.15
CA GLY A 71 -16.37 -9.32 -27.69
C GLY A 71 -14.87 -9.04 -27.60
N THR A 72 -14.30 -8.34 -28.59
CA THR A 72 -12.89 -7.96 -28.60
C THR A 72 -12.56 -7.00 -27.45
N LEU A 73 -13.40 -5.99 -27.23
CA LEU A 73 -13.25 -5.06 -26.10
C LEU A 73 -13.30 -5.77 -24.75
N PHE A 74 -14.22 -6.73 -24.59
CA PHE A 74 -14.32 -7.50 -23.35
C PHE A 74 -13.05 -8.32 -23.08
N ILE A 75 -12.48 -8.96 -24.10
CA ILE A 75 -11.21 -9.70 -23.96
C ILE A 75 -10.06 -8.75 -23.59
N MET A 76 -9.99 -7.56 -24.20
CA MET A 76 -8.98 -6.56 -23.86
C MET A 76 -9.11 -6.10 -22.41
N LEU A 77 -10.34 -5.78 -21.96
CA LEU A 77 -10.63 -5.40 -20.58
C LEU A 77 -10.20 -6.50 -19.59
N LEU A 78 -10.47 -7.77 -19.90
CA LEU A 78 -10.04 -8.88 -19.05
C LEU A 78 -8.52 -8.98 -18.96
N ILE A 79 -7.81 -8.88 -20.09
CA ILE A 79 -6.35 -8.96 -20.14
C ILE A 79 -5.73 -7.80 -19.36
N SER A 80 -6.18 -6.57 -19.61
CA SER A 80 -5.70 -5.39 -18.88
C SER A 80 -6.01 -5.47 -17.38
N PHE A 81 -7.15 -6.03 -16.99
CA PHE A 81 -7.49 -6.26 -15.59
C PHE A 81 -6.51 -7.22 -14.92
N PHE A 82 -6.28 -8.42 -15.50
CA PHE A 82 -5.35 -9.39 -14.93
C PHE A 82 -3.89 -8.93 -14.96
N GLN A 83 -3.49 -8.19 -15.98
CA GLN A 83 -2.17 -7.56 -16.04
C GLN A 83 -1.99 -6.54 -14.91
N ASN A 84 -2.99 -5.67 -14.68
CA ASN A 84 -2.97 -4.74 -13.55
C ASN A 84 -2.86 -5.50 -12.23
N VAL A 85 -3.70 -6.52 -11.99
CA VAL A 85 -3.60 -7.36 -10.78
C VAL A 85 -2.16 -7.90 -10.59
N MET A 86 -1.53 -8.38 -11.66
CA MET A 86 -0.17 -8.91 -11.61
C MET A 86 0.86 -7.84 -11.25
N LEU A 87 0.73 -6.65 -11.82
CA LEU A 87 1.57 -5.48 -11.55
C LEU A 87 1.47 -5.04 -10.07
N TYR A 88 0.23 -4.87 -9.58
CA TYR A 88 -0.06 -4.55 -8.17
C TYR A 88 0.52 -5.61 -7.22
N THR A 89 0.30 -6.89 -7.53
CA THR A 89 0.72 -8.00 -6.68
C THR A 89 2.25 -8.14 -6.64
N TYR A 90 2.93 -7.97 -7.78
CA TYR A 90 4.39 -8.04 -7.82
C TYR A 90 5.03 -6.90 -7.01
N ILE A 91 4.64 -5.64 -7.25
CA ILE A 91 5.25 -4.48 -6.57
C ILE A 91 4.96 -4.53 -5.06
N SER A 92 3.75 -4.90 -4.67
CA SER A 92 3.40 -5.04 -3.26
C SER A 92 4.17 -6.18 -2.58
N ALA A 93 4.28 -7.35 -3.23
CA ALA A 93 5.08 -8.47 -2.72
C ALA A 93 6.55 -8.09 -2.58
N TYR A 94 7.11 -7.39 -3.56
CA TYR A 94 8.48 -6.89 -3.50
C TYR A 94 8.71 -5.97 -2.30
N ILE A 95 7.82 -4.99 -2.08
CA ILE A 95 7.95 -4.05 -0.96
C ILE A 95 7.79 -4.76 0.39
N LYS A 96 6.92 -5.78 0.46
CA LYS A 96 6.77 -6.59 1.67
C LYS A 96 8.03 -7.40 1.96
N THR A 97 8.60 -8.10 1.00
CA THR A 97 9.88 -8.82 1.17
C THR A 97 11.01 -7.84 1.54
N LEU A 98 11.07 -6.69 0.89
CA LEU A 98 12.01 -5.62 1.23
C LEU A 98 11.84 -5.13 2.68
N SER A 99 10.61 -5.06 3.19
CA SER A 99 10.34 -4.67 4.57
C SER A 99 10.79 -5.70 5.60
N GLN A 100 10.90 -6.98 5.21
CA GLN A 100 11.30 -8.09 6.07
C GLN A 100 12.82 -8.32 6.04
N GLU A 101 13.44 -8.25 4.85
CA GLU A 101 14.85 -8.63 4.65
C GLU A 101 15.81 -7.44 4.54
N GLY A 102 15.28 -6.23 4.27
CA GLY A 102 16.08 -5.03 4.06
C GLY A 102 16.63 -4.90 2.63
N PHE A 103 17.22 -3.73 2.35
CA PHE A 103 17.75 -3.38 1.02
C PHE A 103 18.87 -4.33 0.58
N GLY A 104 18.84 -4.74 -0.68
CA GLY A 104 19.86 -5.60 -1.29
C GLY A 104 19.79 -7.09 -0.93
N ASN A 105 18.92 -7.50 -0.03
CA ASN A 105 18.74 -8.90 0.37
C ASN A 105 17.52 -9.57 -0.28
N VAL A 106 16.75 -8.84 -1.08
CA VAL A 106 15.48 -9.31 -1.65
C VAL A 106 15.70 -10.46 -2.63
N GLU A 107 15.25 -11.65 -2.27
CA GLU A 107 15.30 -12.83 -3.13
C GLU A 107 14.04 -12.95 -4.01
N ILE A 108 14.23 -13.09 -5.34
CA ILE A 108 13.13 -13.15 -6.32
C ILE A 108 12.20 -14.35 -6.05
N GLN A 109 12.74 -15.46 -5.57
CA GLN A 109 11.99 -16.68 -5.23
C GLN A 109 10.97 -16.41 -4.11
N GLN A 110 11.32 -15.56 -3.14
CA GLN A 110 10.42 -15.17 -2.06
C GLN A 110 9.34 -14.20 -2.55
N VAL A 111 9.71 -13.24 -3.40
CA VAL A 111 8.73 -12.36 -4.05
C VAL A 111 7.71 -13.18 -4.83
N TRP A 112 8.14 -14.23 -5.53
CA TRP A 112 7.26 -15.12 -6.28
C TRP A 112 6.32 -15.95 -5.38
N SER A 113 6.80 -16.45 -4.25
CA SER A 113 5.97 -17.23 -3.31
C SER A 113 4.89 -16.35 -2.68
N GLU A 114 5.26 -15.13 -2.27
CA GLU A 114 4.34 -14.11 -1.77
C GLU A 114 3.32 -13.70 -2.82
N MET A 115 3.77 -13.45 -4.05
CA MET A 115 2.90 -13.06 -5.16
C MET A 115 1.80 -14.09 -5.41
N LYS A 116 2.14 -15.39 -5.49
CA LYS A 116 1.15 -16.46 -5.68
C LYS A 116 0.13 -16.54 -4.55
N ARG A 117 0.55 -16.28 -3.31
CA ARG A 117 -0.34 -16.30 -2.15
C ARG A 117 -1.36 -15.17 -2.21
N VAL A 118 -0.91 -13.96 -2.55
CA VAL A 118 -1.74 -12.75 -2.46
C VAL A 118 -2.44 -12.37 -3.75
N TYR A 119 -2.16 -13.06 -4.87
CA TYR A 119 -2.76 -12.81 -6.18
C TYR A 119 -4.30 -12.85 -6.15
N TRP A 120 -4.90 -13.92 -5.64
CA TRP A 120 -6.36 -14.07 -5.61
C TRP A 120 -7.04 -13.08 -4.63
N PRO A 121 -6.54 -12.90 -3.39
CA PRO A 121 -7.02 -11.83 -2.52
C PRO A 121 -6.95 -10.44 -3.15
N ASN A 122 -5.84 -10.09 -3.82
CA ASN A 122 -5.69 -8.82 -4.52
C ASN A 122 -6.67 -8.68 -5.69
N THR A 123 -6.89 -9.77 -6.44
CA THR A 123 -7.88 -9.80 -7.53
C THR A 123 -9.28 -9.47 -7.02
N GLY A 124 -9.71 -10.13 -5.93
CA GLY A 124 -10.99 -9.87 -5.30
C GLY A 124 -11.08 -8.44 -4.72
N GLY A 125 -9.99 -7.93 -4.14
CA GLY A 125 -9.87 -6.57 -3.66
C GLY A 125 -10.02 -5.51 -4.77
N LEU A 126 -9.30 -5.68 -5.89
CA LEU A 126 -9.41 -4.80 -7.07
C LEU A 126 -10.82 -4.84 -7.66
N PHE A 127 -11.40 -6.02 -7.79
CA PHE A 127 -12.73 -6.18 -8.38
C PHE A 127 -13.82 -5.55 -7.50
N LEU A 128 -13.86 -5.87 -6.21
CA LEU A 128 -14.85 -5.30 -5.29
C LEU A 128 -14.63 -3.81 -5.07
N GLY A 129 -13.38 -3.37 -4.88
CA GLY A 129 -13.02 -1.97 -4.71
C GLY A 129 -13.44 -1.12 -5.91
N SER A 130 -13.18 -1.60 -7.13
CA SER A 130 -13.59 -0.88 -8.35
C SER A 130 -15.11 -0.76 -8.47
N ILE A 131 -15.87 -1.82 -8.16
CA ILE A 131 -17.35 -1.76 -8.14
C ILE A 131 -17.84 -0.73 -7.12
N ILE A 132 -17.30 -0.72 -5.89
CA ILE A 132 -17.69 0.22 -4.84
C ILE A 132 -17.43 1.67 -5.26
N ILE A 133 -16.26 1.94 -5.85
CA ILE A 133 -15.89 3.27 -6.33
C ILE A 133 -16.80 3.71 -7.48
N VAL A 134 -17.07 2.83 -8.45
CA VAL A 134 -17.94 3.12 -9.60
C VAL A 134 -19.36 3.41 -9.14
N ILE A 135 -19.95 2.57 -8.28
CA ILE A 135 -21.28 2.81 -7.71
C ILE A 135 -21.30 4.13 -6.91
N GLY A 136 -20.26 4.38 -6.11
CA GLY A 136 -20.12 5.62 -5.34
C GLY A 136 -20.14 6.87 -6.23
N LEU A 137 -19.35 6.86 -7.31
CA LEU A 137 -19.28 7.95 -8.27
C LEU A 137 -20.59 8.16 -9.04
N PHE A 138 -21.29 7.08 -9.40
CA PHE A 138 -22.58 7.14 -10.09
C PHE A 138 -23.70 7.69 -9.21
N LEU A 139 -23.69 7.39 -7.90
CA LEU A 139 -24.70 7.88 -6.97
C LEU A 139 -24.50 9.37 -6.66
N ILE A 140 -23.30 9.77 -6.21
CA ILE A 140 -22.93 11.16 -5.92
C ILE A 140 -21.39 11.29 -6.01
N ILE A 141 -20.88 12.31 -6.72
CA ILE A 141 -19.43 12.52 -6.94
C ILE A 141 -18.63 12.60 -5.62
N LEU A 142 -19.16 13.31 -4.61
CA LEU A 142 -18.48 13.52 -3.31
C LEU A 142 -18.19 12.22 -2.52
N PRO A 143 -19.17 11.32 -2.25
CA PRO A 143 -18.87 10.04 -1.61
C PRO A 143 -18.01 9.13 -2.47
N GLY A 144 -18.08 9.22 -3.81
CA GLY A 144 -17.16 8.52 -4.70
C GLY A 144 -15.69 8.92 -4.47
N ILE A 145 -15.41 10.23 -4.39
CA ILE A 145 -14.06 10.75 -4.07
C ILE A 145 -13.63 10.31 -2.67
N TYR A 146 -14.53 10.41 -1.68
CA TYR A 146 -14.22 9.97 -0.32
C TYR A 146 -13.81 8.49 -0.28
N LEU A 147 -14.57 7.62 -0.93
CA LEU A 147 -14.29 6.18 -1.00
C LEU A 147 -13.00 5.88 -1.76
N ALA A 148 -12.71 6.59 -2.85
CA ALA A 148 -11.47 6.40 -3.60
C ALA A 148 -10.23 6.68 -2.73
N VAL A 149 -10.27 7.76 -1.94
CA VAL A 149 -9.22 8.07 -0.96
C VAL A 149 -9.20 7.03 0.15
N ALA A 150 -10.37 6.68 0.70
CA ALA A 150 -10.50 5.79 1.84
C ALA A 150 -10.11 4.34 1.54
N LEU A 151 -10.16 3.91 0.28
CA LEU A 151 -9.72 2.61 -0.20
C LEU A 151 -8.30 2.63 -0.78
N TYR A 152 -7.63 3.78 -0.80
CA TYR A 152 -6.28 3.87 -1.34
C TYR A 152 -5.27 2.93 -0.67
N PRO A 153 -5.21 2.77 0.67
CA PRO A 153 -4.28 1.83 1.32
C PRO A 153 -4.76 0.37 1.30
N LEU A 154 -5.88 0.04 0.65
CA LEU A 154 -6.49 -1.30 0.65
C LEU A 154 -5.49 -2.41 0.30
N PHE A 155 -4.68 -2.21 -0.74
CA PHE A 155 -3.71 -3.22 -1.20
C PHE A 155 -2.60 -3.49 -0.20
N ALA A 156 -2.16 -2.44 0.50
CA ALA A 156 -1.19 -2.57 1.56
C ALA A 156 -1.78 -3.42 2.70
N ILE A 157 -3.04 -3.20 3.06
CA ILE A 157 -3.70 -3.97 4.11
C ILE A 157 -3.84 -5.45 3.72
N ILE A 158 -4.28 -5.75 2.49
CA ILE A 158 -4.40 -7.14 2.02
C ILE A 158 -3.08 -7.88 2.15
N ILE A 159 -1.97 -7.25 1.73
CA ILE A 159 -0.68 -7.93 1.70
C ILE A 159 0.02 -7.97 3.05
N PHE A 160 -0.02 -6.89 3.84
CA PHE A 160 0.69 -6.79 5.12
C PHE A 160 -0.09 -7.44 6.26
N GLU A 161 -1.43 -7.35 6.26
CA GLU A 161 -2.27 -7.95 7.29
C GLU A 161 -2.78 -9.36 6.91
N ASN A 162 -2.50 -9.84 5.69
CA ASN A 162 -2.98 -11.12 5.14
C ASN A 162 -4.51 -11.31 5.27
N LYS A 163 -5.27 -10.21 5.13
CA LYS A 163 -6.73 -10.19 5.26
C LYS A 163 -7.41 -10.40 3.90
N GLY A 164 -8.60 -11.02 3.93
CA GLY A 164 -9.47 -11.15 2.75
C GLY A 164 -10.02 -9.79 2.29
N ALA A 165 -10.46 -9.70 1.03
CA ALA A 165 -10.87 -8.44 0.39
C ALA A 165 -11.88 -7.60 1.22
N VAL A 166 -12.93 -8.23 1.74
CA VAL A 166 -13.98 -7.54 2.53
C VAL A 166 -13.44 -7.02 3.86
N GLN A 167 -12.64 -7.82 4.56
CA GLN A 167 -12.05 -7.42 5.84
C GLN A 167 -11.06 -6.27 5.66
N SER A 168 -10.30 -6.29 4.57
CA SER A 168 -9.35 -5.22 4.23
C SER A 168 -10.06 -3.91 3.88
N ILE A 169 -11.26 -3.96 3.29
CA ILE A 169 -12.08 -2.76 3.03
C ILE A 169 -12.48 -2.10 4.35
N SER A 170 -13.07 -2.85 5.28
CA SER A 170 -13.47 -2.32 6.59
C SER A 170 -12.28 -1.72 7.33
N ARG A 171 -11.15 -2.44 7.32
CA ARG A 171 -9.90 -1.98 7.92
C ARG A 171 -9.35 -0.70 7.27
N SER A 172 -9.44 -0.57 5.95
CA SER A 172 -9.02 0.63 5.23
C SER A 172 -9.82 1.87 5.65
N LEU A 173 -11.13 1.70 5.80
CA LEU A 173 -12.02 2.75 6.28
C LEU A 173 -11.70 3.15 7.73
N GLU A 174 -11.34 2.19 8.59
CA GLU A 174 -10.92 2.45 9.96
C GLU A 174 -9.61 3.24 10.02
N LEU A 175 -8.58 2.83 9.27
CA LEU A 175 -7.27 3.48 9.29
C LEU A 175 -7.30 4.92 8.79
N ILE A 176 -8.21 5.25 7.86
CA ILE A 176 -8.33 6.59 7.30
C ILE A 176 -9.20 7.53 8.15
N LYS A 177 -10.00 7.02 9.09
CA LYS A 177 -10.74 7.88 10.03
C LYS A 177 -9.76 8.77 10.80
N GLY A 178 -10.01 10.09 10.81
CA GLY A 178 -9.14 11.08 11.43
C GLY A 178 -7.99 11.60 10.56
N ASN A 179 -7.55 10.82 9.55
CA ASN A 179 -6.39 11.16 8.71
C ASN A 179 -6.74 11.30 7.21
N TRP A 180 -8.03 11.44 6.87
CA TRP A 180 -8.49 11.50 5.47
C TRP A 180 -7.85 12.64 4.66
N TRP A 181 -7.72 13.84 5.24
CA TRP A 181 -7.10 14.98 4.56
C TRP A 181 -5.61 14.76 4.27
N LEU A 182 -4.91 14.01 5.11
CA LEU A 182 -3.51 13.64 4.88
C LEU A 182 -3.42 12.70 3.67
N ALA A 183 -4.26 11.66 3.62
CA ALA A 183 -4.30 10.72 2.50
C ALA A 183 -4.70 11.44 1.18
N PHE A 184 -5.69 12.32 1.26
CA PHE A 184 -6.15 13.12 0.12
C PHE A 184 -5.08 14.08 -0.39
N GLY A 185 -4.42 14.84 0.50
CA GLY A 185 -3.34 15.75 0.15
C GLY A 185 -2.14 15.03 -0.45
N LEU A 186 -1.78 13.86 0.10
CA LEU A 186 -0.74 13.00 -0.45
C LEU A 186 -1.08 12.54 -1.87
N LEU A 187 -2.32 12.09 -2.10
CA LEU A 187 -2.81 11.66 -3.41
C LEU A 187 -2.73 12.78 -4.45
N ILE A 188 -3.15 14.00 -4.09
CA ILE A 188 -3.08 15.16 -4.99
C ILE A 188 -1.63 15.48 -5.33
N ILE A 189 -0.76 15.60 -4.33
CA ILE A 189 0.63 16.01 -4.55
C ILE A 189 1.38 14.95 -5.34
N MET A 190 1.24 13.67 -4.97
CA MET A 190 1.83 12.58 -5.76
C MET A 190 1.25 12.51 -7.16
N GLY A 191 -0.06 12.68 -7.32
CA GLY A 191 -0.70 12.72 -8.63
C GLY A 191 -0.12 13.81 -9.52
N ILE A 192 0.02 15.04 -9.00
CA ILE A 192 0.60 16.17 -9.74
C ILE A 192 2.06 15.88 -10.12
N ILE A 193 2.87 15.37 -9.19
CA ILE A 193 4.27 15.06 -9.46
C ILE A 193 4.38 14.00 -10.56
N LEU A 194 3.61 12.92 -10.47
CA LEU A 194 3.66 11.82 -11.43
C LEU A 194 3.12 12.22 -12.80
N ILE A 195 1.99 12.93 -12.87
CA ILE A 195 1.45 13.43 -14.14
C ILE A 195 2.45 14.37 -14.80
N SER A 196 3.06 15.28 -14.04
CA SER A 196 4.06 16.22 -14.56
C SER A 196 5.30 15.49 -15.08
N LEU A 197 5.81 14.52 -14.32
CA LEU A 197 6.97 13.72 -14.71
C LEU A 197 6.70 12.93 -16.01
N VAL A 198 5.57 12.23 -16.07
CA VAL A 198 5.17 11.44 -17.25
C VAL A 198 4.96 12.34 -18.46
N ALA A 199 4.30 13.49 -18.29
CA ALA A 199 4.08 14.44 -19.38
C ALA A 199 5.40 14.96 -19.96
N VAL A 200 6.36 15.34 -19.11
CA VAL A 200 7.68 15.82 -19.55
C VAL A 200 8.44 14.72 -20.31
N LEU A 201 8.47 13.50 -19.78
CA LEU A 201 9.14 12.37 -20.44
C LEU A 201 8.47 12.02 -21.77
N THR A 202 7.14 12.02 -21.80
CA THR A 202 6.36 11.74 -23.00
C THR A 202 6.65 12.77 -24.10
N LEU A 203 6.61 14.06 -23.76
CA LEU A 203 6.93 15.14 -24.71
C LEU A 203 8.39 15.04 -25.20
N PHE A 204 9.33 14.72 -24.31
CA PHE A 204 10.73 14.54 -24.68
C PHE A 204 10.90 13.44 -25.73
N PHE A 205 10.33 12.25 -25.49
CA PHE A 205 10.45 11.12 -26.42
C PHE A 205 9.69 11.36 -27.72
N GLN A 206 8.51 11.96 -27.68
CA GLN A 206 7.75 12.31 -28.89
C GLN A 206 8.56 13.23 -29.81
N ASN A 207 9.20 14.27 -29.26
CA ASN A 207 10.04 15.17 -30.03
C ASN A 207 11.30 14.47 -30.58
N LEU A 208 11.91 13.58 -29.79
CA LEU A 208 13.04 12.77 -30.26
C LEU A 208 12.64 11.91 -31.46
N TYR A 209 11.49 11.24 -31.40
CA TYR A 209 11.02 10.33 -32.45
C TYR A 209 10.58 11.05 -33.71
N ALA A 210 9.99 12.25 -33.58
CA ALA A 210 9.59 13.06 -34.72
C ALA A 210 10.76 13.42 -35.66
N ILE A 211 12.00 13.40 -35.15
CA ILE A 211 13.22 13.68 -35.94
C ILE A 211 13.71 12.42 -36.67
N ILE A 212 13.54 11.24 -36.07
CA ILE A 212 14.19 9.99 -36.52
C ILE A 212 13.24 8.99 -37.19
N ALA A 213 11.92 9.18 -37.05
CA ALA A 213 10.90 8.23 -37.51
C ALA A 213 9.70 8.94 -38.12
N THR A 214 9.06 8.30 -39.10
CA THR A 214 7.87 8.81 -39.78
C THR A 214 6.86 7.68 -40.03
N GLY A 215 5.58 8.03 -40.13
CA GLY A 215 4.52 7.06 -40.39
C GLY A 215 4.38 6.00 -39.29
N THR A 216 4.32 4.73 -39.67
CA THR A 216 4.05 3.61 -38.75
C THR A 216 5.15 3.39 -37.72
N SER A 217 6.41 3.67 -38.04
CA SER A 217 7.52 3.52 -37.09
C SER A 217 7.43 4.52 -35.94
N LEU A 218 6.98 5.76 -36.21
CA LEU A 218 6.73 6.76 -35.17
C LEU A 218 5.62 6.33 -34.22
N PHE A 219 4.54 5.74 -34.75
CA PHE A 219 3.43 5.23 -33.93
C PHE A 219 3.88 4.07 -33.02
N VAL A 220 4.65 3.13 -33.56
CA VAL A 220 5.23 2.01 -32.81
C VAL A 220 6.15 2.52 -31.69
N LEU A 221 7.07 3.43 -31.98
CA LEU A 221 7.97 4.01 -30.98
C LEU A 221 7.21 4.72 -29.86
N ASN A 222 6.21 5.54 -30.20
CA ASN A 222 5.39 6.22 -29.19
C ASN A 222 4.61 5.23 -28.31
N SER A 223 4.02 4.21 -28.92
CA SER A 223 3.23 3.22 -28.19
C SER A 223 4.08 2.38 -27.23
N VAL A 224 5.27 1.96 -27.67
CA VAL A 224 6.23 1.25 -26.82
C VAL A 224 6.66 2.14 -25.66
N THR A 225 7.01 3.40 -25.93
CA THR A 225 7.45 4.34 -24.90
C THR A 225 6.36 4.63 -23.88
N ASN A 226 5.12 4.87 -24.31
CA ASN A 226 4.00 5.07 -23.39
C ASN A 226 3.77 3.84 -22.51
N SER A 227 3.83 2.64 -23.09
CA SER A 227 3.69 1.39 -22.33
C SER A 227 4.77 1.26 -21.25
N LEU A 228 6.01 1.61 -21.57
CA LEU A 228 7.12 1.59 -20.62
C LEU A 228 6.97 2.66 -19.53
N LEU A 229 6.52 3.86 -19.90
CA LEU A 229 6.27 4.95 -18.95
C LEU A 229 5.10 4.63 -18.02
N ASP A 230 4.04 3.96 -18.49
CA ASP A 230 2.92 3.51 -17.67
C ASP A 230 3.37 2.48 -16.64
N VAL A 231 4.16 1.49 -17.07
CA VAL A 231 4.74 0.47 -16.19
C VAL A 231 5.65 1.12 -15.15
N LEU A 232 6.48 2.08 -15.54
CA LEU A 232 7.32 2.84 -14.62
C LEU A 232 6.48 3.65 -13.60
N SER A 233 5.45 4.33 -14.06
CA SER A 233 4.57 5.16 -13.24
C SER A 233 3.77 4.34 -12.24
N SER A 234 3.38 3.12 -12.63
CA SER A 234 2.67 2.18 -11.76
C SER A 234 3.47 1.87 -10.48
N VAL A 235 4.81 1.84 -10.55
CA VAL A 235 5.67 1.60 -9.39
C VAL A 235 5.44 2.66 -8.31
N PHE A 236 5.34 3.92 -8.72
CA PHE A 236 5.06 5.03 -7.80
C PHE A 236 3.61 4.99 -7.32
N PHE A 237 2.67 4.70 -8.22
CA PHE A 237 1.25 4.61 -7.87
C PHE A 237 0.96 3.49 -6.85
N ILE A 238 1.65 2.35 -6.95
CA ILE A 238 1.45 1.18 -6.08
C ILE A 238 2.27 1.26 -4.80
N SER A 239 3.47 1.86 -4.83
CA SER A 239 4.30 1.99 -3.62
C SER A 239 3.78 3.06 -2.66
N THR A 240 3.22 4.16 -3.17
CA THR A 240 2.66 5.26 -2.36
C THR A 240 1.61 4.80 -1.34
N PRO A 241 0.56 4.01 -1.68
CA PRO A 241 -0.42 3.55 -0.70
C PRO A 241 0.18 2.60 0.35
N ILE A 242 1.26 1.88 0.02
CA ILE A 242 1.98 1.02 0.98
C ILE A 242 2.73 1.86 2.01
N PHE A 243 3.39 2.94 1.57
CA PHE A 243 4.03 3.86 2.50
C PHE A 243 3.01 4.66 3.31
N LEU A 244 1.87 5.04 2.72
CA LEU A 244 0.77 5.65 3.45
C LEU A 244 0.23 4.70 4.52
N TYR A 245 0.03 3.42 4.21
CA TYR A 245 -0.41 2.42 5.18
C TYR A 245 0.53 2.32 6.39
N GLY A 246 1.85 2.20 6.16
CA GLY A 246 2.83 2.16 7.25
C GLY A 246 2.80 3.42 8.12
N HIS A 247 2.56 4.58 7.49
CA HIS A 247 2.41 5.85 8.19
C HIS A 247 1.11 5.92 9.02
N LEU A 248 -0.03 5.48 8.47
CA LEU A 248 -1.31 5.47 9.17
C LEU A 248 -1.29 4.54 10.39
N ILE A 249 -0.62 3.40 10.31
CA ILE A 249 -0.39 2.53 11.47
C ILE A 249 0.45 3.24 12.52
N ALA A 250 1.52 3.91 12.12
CA ALA A 250 2.38 4.64 13.05
C ALA A 250 1.65 5.80 13.77
N LEU A 251 0.64 6.40 13.13
CA LEU A 251 -0.20 7.44 13.75
C LEU A 251 -1.27 6.87 14.68
N ASN A 252 -1.94 5.79 14.27
CA ASN A 252 -3.11 5.28 14.98
C ASN A 252 -2.76 4.30 16.10
N GLU A 253 -1.70 3.50 15.96
CA GLU A 253 -1.45 2.34 16.85
C GLU A 253 -0.26 2.52 17.80
N GLN A 254 0.75 3.31 17.43
CA GLN A 254 1.90 3.56 18.33
C GLN A 254 1.54 4.30 19.62
N PRO A 255 0.67 5.34 19.60
CA PRO A 255 0.26 6.01 20.84
C PRO A 255 -0.49 5.06 21.77
N GLU A 256 -1.27 4.14 21.22
CA GLU A 256 -2.05 3.17 22.00
C GLU A 256 -1.14 2.15 22.71
N LEU A 257 -0.09 1.65 22.04
CA LEU A 257 0.88 0.74 22.66
C LEU A 257 1.67 1.42 23.78
N VAL A 258 2.07 2.69 23.60
CA VAL A 258 2.76 3.46 24.64
C VAL A 258 1.86 3.69 25.85
N ASN A 259 0.59 4.05 25.63
CA ASN A 259 -0.38 4.24 26.71
C ASN A 259 -0.66 2.93 27.47
N ARG A 260 -0.75 1.79 26.77
CA ARG A 260 -0.92 0.48 27.42
C ARG A 260 0.30 0.09 28.26
N ILE A 261 1.50 0.42 27.78
CA ILE A 261 2.74 0.15 28.55
C ILE A 261 2.82 1.06 29.78
N SER A 262 2.43 2.33 29.69
CA SER A 262 2.38 3.21 30.86
C SER A 262 1.32 2.78 31.86
N GLU A 263 0.14 2.35 31.42
CA GLU A 263 -0.90 1.81 32.31
C GLU A 263 -0.45 0.56 33.06
N ILE A 264 0.31 -0.33 32.40
CA ILE A 264 0.90 -1.51 33.04
C ILE A 264 1.99 -1.11 34.03
N SER A 265 2.86 -0.17 33.67
CA SER A 265 3.91 0.36 34.55
C SER A 265 3.33 1.01 35.80
N ASP A 266 2.26 1.81 35.66
CA ASP A 266 1.60 2.49 36.77
C ASP A 266 0.86 1.49 37.66
N ALA A 267 0.25 0.45 37.08
CA ALA A 267 -0.39 -0.63 37.85
C ALA A 267 0.61 -1.48 38.63
N GLU A 268 1.81 -1.72 38.06
CA GLU A 268 2.89 -2.47 38.71
C GLU A 268 3.46 -1.69 39.92
N ASP A 269 3.67 -0.37 39.76
CA ASP A 269 4.14 0.53 40.84
C ASP A 269 3.13 0.62 42.00
N ILE A 270 1.82 0.64 41.70
CA ILE A 270 0.77 0.58 42.73
C ILE A 270 0.81 -0.75 43.49
N THR A 271 0.94 -1.88 42.79
CA THR A 271 1.00 -3.20 43.45
C THR A 271 2.26 -3.41 44.29
N ASP A 272 3.39 -2.81 43.91
CA ASP A 272 4.62 -2.86 44.72
C ASP A 272 4.55 -1.90 45.91
N SER A 273 3.85 -0.76 45.79
CA SER A 273 3.57 0.14 46.93
C SER A 273 2.66 -0.51 47.98
N GLU A 274 1.60 -1.23 47.57
CA GLU A 274 0.69 -1.94 48.47
C GLU A 274 1.37 -3.12 49.18
N LYS A 275 2.28 -3.83 48.49
CA LYS A 275 3.11 -4.88 49.11
C LYS A 275 4.11 -4.31 50.11
N GLY A 276 4.67 -3.13 49.85
CA GLY A 276 5.56 -2.43 50.76
C GLY A 276 4.87 -1.91 52.03
N GLU A 277 3.63 -1.42 51.90
CA GLU A 277 2.82 -0.99 53.05
C GLU A 277 2.32 -2.16 53.90
N THR A 278 1.87 -3.25 53.27
CA THR A 278 1.44 -4.46 54.01
C THR A 278 2.58 -5.16 54.75
N GLN A 279 3.82 -5.15 54.21
CA GLN A 279 4.99 -5.64 54.94
C GLN A 279 5.43 -4.72 56.11
N ASN A 280 5.25 -3.40 55.98
CA ASN A 280 5.56 -2.46 57.05
C ASN A 280 4.51 -2.46 58.18
N GLU A 281 3.23 -2.67 57.86
CA GLU A 281 2.19 -2.83 58.89
C GLU A 281 2.35 -4.13 59.70
N ASP A 282 2.77 -5.22 59.07
CA ASP A 282 3.01 -6.50 59.75
C ASP A 282 4.25 -6.42 60.67
N SER A 283 5.33 -5.76 60.22
CA SER A 283 6.52 -5.50 61.06
C SER A 283 6.25 -4.50 62.20
N GLY A 284 5.29 -3.58 62.04
CA GLY A 284 4.86 -2.64 63.08
C GLY A 284 3.99 -3.28 64.15
N ARG A 285 3.13 -4.24 63.78
CA ARG A 285 2.27 -5.00 64.73
C ARG A 285 3.09 -5.94 65.61
N ASP A 286 4.12 -6.60 65.09
CA ASP A 286 5.01 -7.46 65.89
C ASP A 286 5.82 -6.69 66.94
N ARG A 287 6.07 -5.39 66.74
CA ARG A 287 6.75 -4.54 67.74
C ARG A 287 5.84 -4.07 68.87
N LEU A 288 4.52 -4.01 68.64
CA LEU A 288 3.55 -3.59 69.65
C LEU A 288 3.08 -4.73 70.56
N ILE A 289 3.40 -5.99 70.22
CA ILE A 289 3.07 -7.17 71.04
C ILE A 289 4.18 -7.47 72.07
N ASN A 290 5.36 -6.85 71.96
CA ASN A 290 6.51 -7.16 72.82
C ASN A 290 6.76 -6.17 73.99
N ASP A 291 5.81 -5.27 74.29
CA ASP A 291 5.95 -4.27 75.37
C ASP A 291 4.81 -4.30 76.41
N SER A 292 4.12 -5.44 76.53
CA SER A 292 3.20 -5.67 77.64
C SER A 292 3.54 -6.96 78.39
N ASP A 293 4.04 -6.76 79.61
CA ASP A 293 4.12 -7.73 80.70
C ASP A 293 5.03 -8.95 80.52
N THR A 294 6.19 -8.91 81.19
CA THR A 294 6.58 -9.98 82.14
C THR A 294 7.76 -9.55 82.99
N ASP A 295 7.50 -8.55 83.84
CA ASP A 295 8.32 -8.30 85.03
C ASP A 295 7.84 -9.24 86.14
N ARG A 296 8.39 -10.46 86.23
CA ARG A 296 8.48 -11.25 87.49
C ARG A 296 9.24 -12.58 87.34
N PHE A 297 10.22 -12.75 88.23
CA PHE A 297 10.94 -13.97 88.69
C PHE A 297 12.37 -14.27 88.17
N LYS A 298 13.32 -13.91 89.07
CA LYS A 298 14.67 -14.44 89.39
C LYS A 298 14.80 -15.99 89.34
N PRO A 299 16.02 -16.63 89.36
CA PRO A 299 17.21 -16.20 90.11
C PRO A 299 18.62 -16.46 89.54
N LYS A 300 19.57 -15.81 90.25
CA LYS A 300 21.02 -15.98 90.23
C LYS A 300 21.47 -17.45 90.24
N PHE A 301 22.40 -17.80 89.37
CA PHE A 301 23.67 -18.47 89.67
C PHE A 301 24.70 -18.11 88.60
#